data_AF-A0A127MH17-F1
#
_entry.id   AF-A0A127MH17-F1
#
_cell.length_a   1.000
_cell.length_b   1.000
_cell.length_c   1.000
_cell.angle_alpha   90.00
_cell.angle_beta   90.00
_cell.angle_gamma   90.00
#
_symmetry.space_group_name_H-M   'P 1'
#
loop_
_entity.id
_entity.type
_entity.pdbx_description
1 polymer ?
#
loop_
_entity_poly.entity_id
_entity_poly.type
_entity_poly.pdbx_seq_one_letter_code
_entity_poly.pdbx_strand_id
1 'polypeptide(L)'
;MTRTPLPRKPNRLDAIEGARDLDEQFLAMIVSLTSEVTVLRARLDAAERLLVKRGSLNKGEVDSFDPDSEAQIERDALRRRTMQKIFRPLQEAAQKDLEETERRAR
;
A
#
# COMPACT_ATOMS: atom_id res chain seq x y z
N MET A 1 -18.92 25.18 -38.52
CA MET A 1 -19.12 24.38 -37.29
C MET A 1 -18.68 22.94 -37.59
N THR A 2 -17.51 22.54 -37.12
CA THR A 2 -17.02 21.16 -37.26
C THR A 2 -17.73 20.28 -36.24
N ARG A 3 -18.53 19.31 -36.71
CA ARG A 3 -19.19 18.33 -35.82
C ARG A 3 -18.12 17.37 -35.31
N THR A 4 -17.84 17.39 -34.02
CA THR A 4 -17.07 16.33 -33.36
C THR A 4 -17.84 15.02 -33.52
N PRO A 5 -17.25 13.97 -34.10
CA PRO A 5 -17.94 12.68 -34.27
C PRO A 5 -18.27 12.06 -32.91
N LEU A 6 -19.40 11.35 -32.85
CA LEU A 6 -19.85 10.66 -31.63
C LEU A 6 -18.87 9.56 -31.24
N PRO A 7 -18.67 9.32 -29.93
CA PRO A 7 -17.79 8.25 -29.45
C PRO A 7 -18.33 6.88 -29.91
N ARG A 8 -17.41 6.02 -30.36
CA ARG A 8 -17.73 4.65 -30.79
C ARG A 8 -17.93 3.73 -29.58
N LYS A 9 -18.66 2.63 -29.76
CA LYS A 9 -18.75 1.57 -28.75
C LYS A 9 -17.34 0.99 -28.52
N PRO A 10 -16.83 0.97 -27.27
CA PRO A 10 -15.52 0.39 -26.98
C PRO A 10 -15.48 -1.10 -27.32
N ASN A 11 -14.39 -1.55 -27.93
CA ASN A 11 -14.04 -2.97 -28.04
C ASN A 11 -13.30 -3.42 -26.77
N ARG A 12 -13.30 -4.73 -26.44
CA ARG A 12 -12.92 -5.25 -25.10
C ARG A 12 -11.54 -4.81 -24.55
N LEU A 13 -10.62 -4.37 -25.41
CA LEU A 13 -9.26 -3.94 -25.05
C LEU A 13 -9.02 -2.45 -25.33
N ASP A 14 -10.07 -1.69 -25.66
CA ASP A 14 -9.93 -0.26 -25.85
C ASP A 14 -9.60 0.38 -24.50
N ALA A 15 -8.54 1.18 -24.47
CA ALA A 15 -8.22 2.00 -23.31
C ALA A 15 -9.43 2.87 -22.97
N ILE A 16 -9.84 2.83 -21.70
CA ILE A 16 -10.91 3.69 -21.22
C ILE A 16 -10.38 5.12 -21.26
N GLU A 17 -11.07 6.00 -21.97
CA GLU A 17 -10.70 7.41 -22.04
C GLU A 17 -10.67 7.99 -20.61
N GLY A 18 -9.50 8.47 -20.19
CA GLY A 18 -9.25 8.97 -18.83
C GLY A 18 -8.65 7.94 -17.85
N ALA A 19 -8.53 6.67 -18.20
CA ALA A 19 -7.76 5.70 -17.42
C ALA A 19 -6.27 5.99 -17.59
N ARG A 20 -5.56 6.14 -16.47
CA ARG A 20 -4.12 6.35 -16.45
C ARG A 20 -3.45 5.03 -16.12
N ASP A 21 -2.34 4.70 -16.77
CA ASP A 21 -1.54 3.50 -16.48
C ASP A 21 -1.15 3.42 -14.99
N LEU A 22 -1.02 4.57 -14.34
CA LEU A 22 -0.75 4.69 -12.91
C LEU A 22 -1.87 4.09 -12.04
N ASP A 23 -3.13 4.18 -12.47
CA ASP A 23 -4.28 3.66 -11.71
C ASP A 23 -4.27 2.12 -11.68
N GLU A 24 -3.91 1.47 -12.79
CA GLU A 24 -3.73 0.01 -12.86
C GLU A 24 -2.54 -0.46 -12.03
N GLN A 25 -1.43 0.29 -12.07
CA GLN A 25 -0.24 0.00 -11.26
C GLN A 25 -0.52 0.13 -9.75
N PHE A 26 -1.26 1.17 -9.34
CA PHE A 26 -1.69 1.31 -7.95
C PHE A 26 -2.61 0.17 -7.53
N LEU A 27 -3.58 -0.22 -8.37
CA LEU A 27 -4.45 -1.35 -8.07
C LEU A 27 -3.66 -2.65 -7.91
N ALA A 28 -2.73 -2.94 -8.81
CA ALA A 28 -1.85 -4.11 -8.72
C ALA A 28 -1.02 -4.11 -7.43
N MET A 29 -0.48 -2.95 -7.04
CA MET A 29 0.27 -2.78 -5.80
C MET A 29 -0.60 -3.03 -4.56
N ILE A 30 -1.82 -2.48 -4.53
CA ILE A 30 -2.78 -2.66 -3.42
C ILE A 30 -3.17 -4.13 -3.28
N VAL A 31 -3.49 -4.81 -4.40
CA VAL A 31 -3.85 -6.24 -4.39
C VAL A 31 -2.69 -7.10 -3.91
N SER A 32 -1.48 -6.83 -4.38
CA SER A 32 -0.27 -7.53 -3.93
C SER A 32 -0.04 -7.35 -2.42
N LEU A 33 -0.09 -6.11 -1.92
CA LEU A 33 0.05 -5.82 -0.50
C LEU A 33 -1.05 -6.47 0.35
N THR A 34 -2.29 -6.49 -0.13
CA THR A 34 -3.43 -7.14 0.55
C THR A 34 -3.21 -8.65 0.68
N SER A 35 -2.65 -9.26 -0.36
CA SER A 35 -2.31 -10.69 -0.37
C SER A 35 -1.23 -10.99 0.68
N GLU A 36 -0.17 -10.19 0.72
CA GLU A 36 0.88 -10.31 1.74
C GLU A 36 0.35 -10.13 3.16
N VAL A 37 -0.50 -9.11 3.41
CA VAL A 37 -1.14 -8.90 4.72
C VAL A 37 -2.00 -10.09 5.14
N THR A 38 -2.69 -10.72 4.18
CA THR A 38 -3.50 -11.92 4.44
C THR A 38 -2.63 -13.09 4.89
N VAL A 39 -1.50 -13.32 4.21
CA VAL A 39 -0.53 -14.36 4.58
C VAL A 39 0.07 -14.08 5.96
N LEU A 40 0.45 -12.82 6.25
CA LEU A 40 0.98 -12.43 7.56
C LEU A 40 -0.02 -12.66 8.69
N ARG A 41 -1.31 -12.32 8.48
CA ARG A 41 -2.38 -12.58 9.45
C ARG A 41 -2.55 -14.08 9.71
N ALA A 42 -2.55 -14.90 8.66
CA ALA A 42 -2.64 -16.36 8.80
C ALA A 42 -1.44 -16.94 9.57
N ARG A 43 -0.23 -16.43 9.29
CA ARG A 43 0.98 -16.83 10.03
C ARG A 43 0.94 -16.43 11.50
N LEU A 44 0.38 -15.25 11.81
CA LEU A 44 0.22 -14.79 13.19
C LEU A 44 -0.80 -15.65 13.95
N ASP A 45 -1.96 -15.95 13.36
CA ASP A 45 -2.96 -16.88 13.95
C ASP A 45 -2.34 -18.27 14.22
N ALA A 46 -1.57 -18.80 13.25
CA ALA A 46 -0.88 -20.07 13.44
C ALA A 46 0.13 -20.01 14.60
N ALA A 47 0.92 -18.93 14.69
CA ALA A 47 1.88 -18.74 15.78
C ALA A 47 1.17 -18.66 17.15
N GLU A 48 0.08 -17.89 17.26
CA GLU A 48 -0.69 -17.77 18.50
C GLU A 48 -1.26 -19.13 18.92
N ARG A 49 -1.91 -19.87 18.01
CA ARG A 49 -2.44 -21.21 18.31
C ARG A 49 -1.36 -22.18 18.77
N LEU A 50 -0.17 -22.12 18.17
CA LEU A 50 0.94 -22.97 18.56
C LEU A 50 1.48 -22.62 19.95
N LEU A 51 1.56 -21.33 20.29
CA LEU A 51 1.99 -20.86 21.61
C LEU A 51 0.97 -21.19 22.70
N VAL A 52 -0.32 -21.02 22.42
CA VAL A 52 -1.43 -21.43 23.30
C VAL A 52 -1.38 -22.94 23.54
N LYS A 53 -1.23 -23.74 22.48
CA LYS A 53 -1.13 -25.20 22.59
C LYS A 53 0.06 -25.63 23.46
N ARG A 54 1.16 -24.87 23.47
CA ARG A 54 2.35 -25.12 24.29
C ARG A 54 2.24 -24.57 25.71
N GLY A 55 1.18 -23.83 26.03
CA GLY A 55 1.00 -23.18 27.33
C GLY A 55 1.90 -21.96 27.55
N SER A 56 2.47 -21.40 26.48
CA SER A 56 3.37 -20.23 26.57
C SER A 56 2.63 -18.89 26.50
N LEU A 57 1.35 -18.90 26.13
CA LEU A 57 0.51 -17.72 25.97
C LEU A 57 -0.95 -18.12 26.21
N ASN A 58 -1.77 -17.26 26.82
CA ASN A 58 -3.20 -17.49 26.93
C ASN A 58 -3.92 -17.05 25.64
N LYS A 59 -5.05 -17.70 25.32
CA LYS A 59 -5.85 -17.33 24.14
C LYS A 59 -6.31 -15.87 24.24
N GLY A 60 -6.11 -15.07 23.19
CA GLY A 60 -6.51 -13.66 23.15
C GLY A 60 -5.57 -12.71 23.88
N GLU A 61 -4.47 -13.21 24.46
CA GLU A 61 -3.47 -12.38 25.13
C GLU A 61 -2.79 -11.40 24.16
N VAL A 62 -2.62 -11.80 22.89
CA VAL A 62 -2.12 -10.94 21.81
C VAL A 62 -3.07 -9.77 21.52
N ASP A 63 -4.39 -10.02 21.53
CA ASP A 63 -5.40 -8.99 21.27
C ASP A 63 -5.52 -8.00 22.44
N SER A 64 -5.31 -8.47 23.67
CA SER A 64 -5.31 -7.63 24.88
C SER A 64 -3.95 -7.01 25.20
N PHE A 65 -2.92 -7.27 24.40
CA PHE A 65 -1.57 -6.82 24.70
C PHE A 65 -1.48 -5.28 24.65
N ASP A 66 -1.18 -4.69 25.80
CA ASP A 66 -0.90 -3.26 25.94
C ASP A 66 0.62 -3.04 25.93
N PRO A 67 1.19 -2.37 24.90
CA PRO A 67 2.62 -2.14 24.84
C PRO A 67 3.07 -1.19 25.95
N ASP A 68 4.18 -1.55 26.61
CA ASP A 68 4.87 -0.61 27.49
C ASP A 68 5.54 0.53 26.68
N SER A 69 6.13 1.48 27.40
CA SER A 69 6.78 2.64 26.77
C SER A 69 7.93 2.27 25.84
N GLU A 70 8.67 1.21 26.17
CA GLU A 70 9.81 0.76 25.36
C GLU A 70 9.32 0.12 24.06
N ALA A 71 8.37 -0.81 24.15
CA ALA A 71 7.71 -1.43 23.00
C ALA A 71 7.03 -0.38 22.10
N GLN A 72 6.47 0.68 22.68
CA GLN A 72 5.88 1.77 21.90
C GLN A 72 6.93 2.57 21.13
N ILE A 73 8.07 2.88 21.74
CA ILE A 73 9.19 3.57 21.07
C ILE A 73 9.71 2.72 19.89
N GLU A 74 9.87 1.41 20.09
CA GLU A 74 10.29 0.50 19.03
C GLU A 74 9.29 0.45 17.87
N ARG A 75 7.99 0.37 18.20
CA ARG A 75 6.90 0.40 17.21
C ARG A 75 6.89 1.70 16.42
N ASP A 76 7.12 2.84 17.08
CA ASP A 76 7.16 4.14 16.42
C ASP A 76 8.39 4.30 15.54
N ALA A 77 9.55 3.79 15.97
CA ALA A 77 10.75 3.74 15.16
C ALA A 77 10.55 2.85 13.91
N LEU A 78 9.96 1.67 14.09
CA LEU A 78 9.61 0.78 12.98
C LEU A 78 8.63 1.43 12.01
N ARG A 79 7.55 2.04 12.52
CA ARG A 79 6.56 2.73 11.69
C ARG A 79 7.20 3.84 10.87
N ARG A 80 8.01 4.71 11.50
CA ARG A 80 8.72 5.80 10.80
C ARG A 80 9.64 5.28 9.70
N ARG A 81 10.45 4.26 9.99
CA ARG A 81 11.35 3.63 8.99
C ARG A 81 10.57 3.05 7.82
N THR A 82 9.49 2.33 8.09
CA THR A 82 8.62 1.75 7.06
C THR A 82 7.98 2.84 6.20
N MET A 83 7.44 3.88 6.83
CA MET A 83 6.78 4.99 6.15
C MET A 83 7.77 5.75 5.25
N GLN A 84 8.97 6.06 5.75
CA GLN A 84 10.03 6.68 4.96
C GLN A 84 10.42 5.83 3.74
N LYS A 85 10.57 4.52 3.92
CA LYS A 85 10.90 3.60 2.82
C LYS A 85 9.79 3.57 1.75
N ILE A 86 8.53 3.53 2.16
CA ILE A 86 7.37 3.49 1.24
C ILE A 86 7.19 4.82 0.51
N PHE A 87 7.35 5.95 1.20
CA PHE A 87 7.11 7.27 0.60
C PHE A 87 8.29 7.82 -0.21
N ARG A 88 9.49 7.30 -0.04
CA ARG A 88 10.66 7.78 -0.76
C ARG A 88 10.48 7.80 -2.30
N PRO A 89 10.02 6.72 -2.96
CA PRO A 89 9.78 6.75 -4.40
C PRO A 89 8.73 7.78 -4.83
N LEU A 90 7.68 7.98 -4.02
CA LEU A 90 6.63 8.97 -4.27
C LEU A 90 7.17 10.40 -4.17
N GLN A 91 8.02 10.68 -3.18
CA GLN A 91 8.69 11.98 -3.02
C GLN A 91 9.66 12.24 -4.18
N GLU A 92 10.44 11.24 -4.59
CA GLU A 92 11.35 11.34 -5.73
C GLU A 92 10.60 11.59 -7.05
N ALA A 93 9.45 10.93 -7.26
CA ALA A 93 8.60 11.17 -8.42
C ALA A 93 8.00 12.58 -8.41
N ALA A 94 7.43 13.01 -7.28
CA ALA A 94 6.86 14.36 -7.15
C ALA A 94 7.91 15.46 -7.37
N GLN A 95 9.13 15.28 -6.86
CA GLN A 95 10.23 16.23 -7.05
C GLN A 95 10.64 16.34 -8.53
N LYS A 96 10.72 15.21 -9.24
CA LYS A 96 11.02 15.21 -10.68
C LYS A 96 9.94 15.93 -11.49
N ASP A 97 8.68 15.66 -11.20
CA ASP A 97 7.55 16.33 -11.88
C ASP A 97 7.61 17.85 -11.68
N LEU A 98 7.89 18.30 -10.46
CA LEU A 98 8.10 19.72 -10.12
C LEU A 98 9.22 20.35 -10.96
N GLU A 99 10.39 19.72 -11.00
CA GLU A 99 11.53 20.19 -11.80
C GLU A 99 11.22 20.24 -13.31
N GLU A 100 10.43 19.29 -13.83
CA GLU A 100 10.00 19.29 -15.22
C GLU A 100 9.03 20.43 -15.52
N THR A 101 8.07 20.69 -14.63
CA THR A 101 7.17 21.85 -14.77
C THR A 101 7.93 23.17 -14.73
N GLU A 102 8.91 23.32 -13.83
CA GLU A 102 9.75 24.51 -13.76
C GLU A 102 10.61 24.70 -15.02
N ARG A 103 11.12 23.59 -15.60
CA ARG A 103 11.86 23.63 -16.88
C ARG A 103 10.98 24.02 -18.06
N ARG A 104 9.72 23.54 -18.12
CA ARG A 104 8.77 23.89 -19.18
C ARG A 104 8.27 25.35 -19.10
N ALA A 105 8.34 25.95 -17.91
CA ALA A 105 7.92 27.34 -17.68
C ALA A 105 9.02 28.37 -18.00
N ARG A 106 10.26 27.93 -18.25
CA ARG A 106 11.41 28.76 -18.67
C ARG A 106 11.59 28.72 -20.18
#